data_AF-A0A0S8F490-F1
#
_entry.id   AF-A0A0S8F490-F1
#
_cell.length_a   1.000
_cell.length_b   1.000
_cell.length_c   1.000
_cell.angle_alpha   90.00
_cell.angle_beta   90.00
_cell.angle_gamma   90.00
#
_symmetry.space_group_name_H-M   'P 1'
#
loop_
_entity.id
_entity.type
_entity.pdbx_description
1 polymer ?
#
loop_
_entity_poly.entity_id
_entity_poly.type
_entity_poly.pdbx_seq_one_letter_code
_entity_poly.pdbx_strand_id
1 'polypeptide(L)'
;MKYLILVISALLLVACSAEPGSEKWCAEKKEQPKSEWSAADAGTYAKNCLIDGMEVGSESWCKKLSEKPKGDWTADEAASYAKHCVL
;
A
#
# COMPACT_ATOMS: atom_id res chain seq x y z
N MET A 1 23.70 -24.35 -16.97
CA MET A 1 24.50 -23.11 -16.84
C MET A 1 23.74 -21.89 -17.40
N LYS A 2 23.41 -21.83 -18.70
CA LYS A 2 22.66 -20.70 -19.30
C LYS A 2 21.27 -20.47 -18.68
N TYR A 3 20.50 -21.54 -18.49
CA TYR A 3 19.17 -21.46 -17.86
C TYR A 3 19.21 -21.12 -16.36
N LEU A 4 20.31 -21.46 -15.69
CA LEU A 4 20.48 -21.21 -14.25
C LEU A 4 20.67 -19.70 -13.97
N ILE A 5 21.35 -19.00 -14.88
CA ILE A 5 21.48 -17.54 -14.85
C ILE A 5 20.12 -16.86 -15.14
N LEU A 6 19.31 -17.40 -16.05
CA LEU A 6 17.98 -16.86 -16.36
C LEU A 6 16.99 -16.98 -15.19
N VAL A 7 17.05 -18.08 -14.42
CA VAL A 7 16.20 -18.28 -13.23
C VAL A 7 16.62 -17.34 -12.08
N ILE A 8 17.91 -17.13 -11.87
CA ILE A 8 18.43 -16.24 -10.82
C ILE A 8 18.08 -14.77 -11.10
N SER A 9 18.13 -14.33 -12.36
CA SER A 9 17.73 -12.97 -12.73
C SER A 9 16.23 -12.68 -12.56
N ALA A 10 15.37 -13.71 -12.63
CA ALA A 10 13.93 -13.56 -12.42
C ALA A 10 13.53 -13.39 -10.94
N LEU A 11 14.39 -13.79 -10.01
CA LEU A 11 14.15 -13.73 -8.56
C LEU A 11 14.45 -12.36 -7.93
N LEU A 12 15.00 -11.41 -8.69
CA LEU A 12 15.43 -10.10 -8.18
C LEU A 12 14.38 -8.97 -8.37
N LEU A 13 13.23 -9.23 -8.98
CA LEU A 13 12.21 -8.22 -9.26
C LEU A 13 11.16 -8.01 -8.15
N VAL A 14 11.26 -8.71 -7.01
CA VAL A 14 10.31 -8.58 -5.89
C VAL A 14 10.59 -7.36 -4.99
N ALA A 15 11.53 -6.48 -5.35
CA ALA A 15 11.91 -5.35 -4.50
C ALA A 15 10.92 -4.17 -4.63
N CYS A 16 10.16 -3.94 -3.55
CA CYS A 16 9.29 -2.78 -3.26
C CYS A 16 8.07 -2.58 -4.16
N SER A 17 7.06 -3.45 -4.02
CA SER A 17 5.68 -3.00 -4.27
C SER A 17 5.34 -1.90 -3.25
N ALA A 18 4.76 -0.79 -3.71
CA ALA A 18 4.22 0.22 -2.81
C ALA A 18 3.17 -0.41 -1.86
N GLU A 19 3.08 0.13 -0.65
CA GLU A 19 2.14 -0.38 0.37
C GLU A 19 0.70 -0.16 -0.10
N PRO A 20 -0.17 -1.18 -0.13
CA PRO A 20 -1.54 -1.03 -0.62
C PRO A 20 -2.29 0.12 0.08
N GLY A 21 -2.84 1.03 -0.71
CA GLY A 21 -3.55 2.21 -0.21
C GLY A 21 -2.67 3.40 0.20
N SER A 22 -1.34 3.30 0.11
CA SER A 22 -0.45 4.47 0.20
C SER A 22 -0.53 5.34 -1.07
N GLU A 23 -0.11 6.60 -0.98
CA GLU A 23 -0.15 7.55 -2.11
C GLU A 23 0.55 7.00 -3.36
N LYS A 24 1.77 6.46 -3.20
CA LYS A 24 2.52 5.85 -4.30
C LYS A 24 1.77 4.66 -4.92
N TRP A 25 1.18 3.80 -4.09
CA TRP A 25 0.40 2.67 -4.57
C TRP A 25 -0.85 3.14 -5.31
N CYS A 26 -1.55 4.16 -4.80
CA CYS A 26 -2.72 4.73 -5.46
C CYS A 26 -2.37 5.28 -6.85
N ALA A 27 -1.25 6.00 -6.98
CA ALA A 27 -0.76 6.51 -8.25
C ALA A 27 -0.45 5.39 -9.25
N GLU A 28 0.33 4.38 -8.83
CA GLU A 28 0.68 3.22 -9.66
C GLU A 28 -0.58 2.42 -10.06
N LYS A 29 -1.49 2.20 -9.11
CA LYS A 29 -2.70 1.42 -9.35
C LYS A 29 -3.67 2.09 -10.30
N LYS A 30 -3.74 3.43 -10.28
CA LYS A 30 -4.56 4.24 -11.20
C LYS A 30 -4.12 4.09 -12.66
N GLU A 31 -2.83 3.90 -12.90
CA GLU A 31 -2.27 3.67 -14.24
C GLU A 31 -2.47 2.23 -14.73
N GLN A 32 -2.62 1.27 -13.82
CA GLN A 32 -2.82 -0.13 -14.17
C GLN A 32 -4.20 -0.38 -14.83
N PRO A 33 -4.28 -1.14 -15.94
CA PRO A 33 -5.56 -1.49 -16.54
C PRO A 33 -6.47 -2.27 -15.58
N LYS A 34 -7.74 -1.85 -15.48
CA LYS A 34 -8.72 -2.42 -14.54
C LYS A 34 -8.99 -3.91 -14.75
N SER A 35 -8.75 -4.45 -15.94
CA SER A 35 -8.86 -5.89 -16.22
C SER A 35 -7.82 -6.73 -15.46
N GLU A 36 -6.73 -6.11 -14.98
CA GLU A 36 -5.69 -6.76 -14.18
C GLU A 36 -5.92 -6.60 -12.67
N TRP A 37 -6.95 -5.84 -12.25
CA TRP A 37 -7.20 -5.61 -10.84
C TRP A 37 -7.77 -6.85 -10.17
N SER A 38 -7.22 -7.21 -9.01
CA SER A 38 -7.87 -8.15 -8.12
C SER A 38 -9.05 -7.49 -7.40
N ALA A 39 -9.98 -8.30 -6.88
CA ALA A 39 -11.07 -7.78 -6.06
C ALA A 39 -10.55 -7.10 -4.76
N ALA A 40 -9.47 -7.63 -4.18
CA ALA A 40 -8.82 -7.04 -3.02
C ALA A 40 -8.27 -5.65 -3.35
N ASP A 41 -7.59 -5.50 -4.48
CA ASP A 41 -7.08 -4.22 -4.95
C ASP A 41 -8.19 -3.20 -5.18
N ALA A 42 -9.28 -3.60 -5.85
CA ALA A 42 -10.41 -2.72 -6.09
C ALA A 42 -11.02 -2.21 -4.77
N GLY A 43 -11.14 -3.10 -3.77
CA GLY A 43 -11.60 -2.74 -2.43
C GLY A 43 -10.65 -1.78 -1.71
N THR A 44 -9.35 -2.04 -1.77
CA THR A 44 -8.34 -1.17 -1.17
C THR A 44 -8.29 0.20 -1.84
N TYR A 45 -8.33 0.25 -3.16
CA TYR A 45 -8.35 1.49 -3.92
C TYR A 45 -9.60 2.32 -3.60
N ALA A 46 -10.77 1.68 -3.52
CA ALA A 46 -12.01 2.35 -3.16
C ALA A 46 -11.94 2.96 -1.74
N LYS A 47 -11.29 2.28 -0.79
CA LYS A 47 -11.18 2.73 0.60
C LYS A 47 -10.15 3.84 0.81
N ASN A 48 -9.03 3.80 0.09
CA ASN A 48 -7.87 4.63 0.43
C ASN A 48 -7.48 5.64 -0.66
N CYS A 49 -7.93 5.48 -1.91
CA CYS A 49 -7.40 6.24 -3.05
C CYS A 49 -8.44 7.10 -3.80
N LEU A 50 -9.74 6.93 -3.54
CA LEU A 50 -10.79 7.71 -4.23
C LEU A 50 -11.05 9.08 -3.61
N ILE A 51 -10.66 9.26 -2.35
CA ILE A 51 -10.91 10.46 -1.57
C ILE A 51 -9.55 10.93 -1.06
N ASP A 52 -9.15 12.13 -1.47
CA ASP A 52 -7.89 12.73 -1.06
C ASP A 52 -7.79 12.77 0.47
N GLY A 53 -6.64 12.33 0.99
CA GLY A 53 -6.36 12.27 2.41
C GLY A 53 -6.85 11.01 3.11
N MET A 54 -7.38 10.02 2.37
CA MET A 54 -7.62 8.67 2.89
C MET A 54 -6.44 7.73 2.66
N GLU A 55 -5.43 8.17 1.92
CA GLU A 55 -4.23 7.38 1.63
C GLU A 55 -3.50 7.09 2.94
N VAL A 56 -3.02 5.85 3.06
CA VAL A 56 -2.21 5.43 4.20
C VAL A 56 -0.94 6.29 4.26
N GLY A 57 -0.74 6.92 5.42
CA GLY A 57 0.39 7.84 5.65
C GLY A 57 0.14 9.30 5.28
N SER A 58 -1.02 9.65 4.70
CA SER A 58 -1.40 11.07 4.54
C SER A 58 -1.63 11.74 5.90
N GLU A 59 -1.45 13.07 5.96
CA GLU A 59 -1.62 13.82 7.22
C GLU A 59 -3.00 13.61 7.85
N SER A 60 -4.07 13.62 7.04
CA SER A 60 -5.45 13.38 7.48
C SER A 60 -5.67 11.96 7.96
N TRP A 61 -5.08 10.96 7.28
CA TRP A 61 -5.14 9.57 7.73
C TRP A 61 -4.42 9.39 9.06
N CYS A 62 -3.19 9.93 9.18
CA CYS A 62 -2.41 9.90 10.42
C CYS A 62 -3.19 10.56 11.56
N LYS A 63 -3.73 11.76 11.34
CA LYS A 63 -4.54 12.47 12.35
C LYS A 63 -5.74 11.63 12.79
N LYS A 64 -6.55 11.16 11.84
CA LYS A 64 -7.75 10.36 12.13
C LYS A 64 -7.40 9.09 12.89
N LEU A 65 -6.33 8.40 12.51
CA LEU A 65 -5.92 7.19 13.19
C LEU A 65 -5.35 7.49 14.59
N SER A 66 -4.63 8.61 14.75
CA SER A 66 -4.10 9.05 16.06
C SER A 66 -5.19 9.28 17.10
N GLU A 67 -6.36 9.78 16.66
CA GLU A 67 -7.55 10.04 17.47
C GLU A 67 -8.31 8.76 17.82
N LYS A 68 -8.12 7.67 17.06
CA LYS A 68 -8.72 6.37 17.34
C LYS A 68 -8.05 5.70 18.55
N PRO A 69 -8.81 5.12 19.51
CA PRO A 69 -8.24 4.38 20.64
C PRO A 69 -7.27 3.29 20.16
N LYS A 70 -6.07 3.22 20.76
CA LYS A 70 -5.01 2.30 20.32
C LYS A 70 -5.40 0.82 20.41
N GLY A 71 -6.32 0.48 21.32
CA GLY A 71 -6.86 -0.88 21.45
C GLY A 71 -7.72 -1.32 20.25
N ASP A 72 -8.22 -0.36 19.45
CA ASP A 72 -9.05 -0.61 18.27
C ASP A 72 -8.23 -0.61 16.98
N TRP A 73 -6.90 -0.51 17.09
CA TRP A 73 -6.00 -0.54 15.95
C TRP A 73 -5.85 -1.97 15.45
N THR A 74 -5.93 -2.13 14.13
CA THR A 74 -5.44 -3.36 13.51
C THR A 74 -3.91 -3.39 13.55
N ALA A 75 -3.34 -4.59 13.43
CA ALA A 75 -1.89 -4.73 13.34
C ALA A 75 -1.31 -3.96 12.15
N ASP A 76 -2.03 -3.95 11.02
CA ASP A 76 -1.61 -3.23 9.81
C ASP A 76 -1.64 -1.72 10.01
N GLU A 77 -2.71 -1.18 10.61
CA GLU A 77 -2.78 0.25 10.94
C GLU A 77 -1.66 0.68 11.88
N ALA A 78 -1.36 -0.13 12.91
CA ALA A 78 -0.26 0.14 13.82
C ALA A 78 1.10 0.15 13.12
N ALA A 79 1.34 -0.83 12.26
CA ALA A 79 2.57 -0.92 11.47
C ALA A 79 2.71 0.26 10.50
N SER A 80 1.66 0.57 9.74
CA SER A 80 1.66 1.68 8.78
C SER A 80 1.81 3.04 9.49
N TYR A 81 1.13 3.25 10.62
CA TYR A 81 1.28 4.49 11.39
C TYR A 81 2.73 4.67 11.88
N ALA A 82 3.35 3.62 12.39
CA ALA A 82 4.74 3.67 12.83
C ALA A 82 5.71 4.01 11.69
N LYS A 83 5.44 3.50 10.46
CA LYS A 83 6.27 3.77 9.28
C LYS A 83 6.11 5.19 8.74
N HIS A 84 4.89 5.72 8.72
CA HIS A 84 4.57 6.93 7.94
C HIS A 84 4.28 8.16 8.79
N CYS A 85 3.88 8.00 10.06
CA CYS A 85 3.31 9.10 10.87
C CYS A 85 4.12 9.46 12.13
N VAL A 86 5.14 8.68 12.49
CA VAL A 86 5.89 8.84 13.76
C VAL A 86 7.30 9.43 13.57
N LEU A 87 7.80 9.46 12.32
CA LEU A 87 9.11 9.99 11.97
C LEU A 87 9.07 11.49 11.68
#